data_AF-A0A0P1B690-F1
#
_entry.id   AF-A0A0P1B690-F1
#
_cell.length_a   1.000
_cell.length_b   1.000
_cell.length_c   1.000
_cell.angle_alpha   90.00
_cell.angle_beta   90.00
_cell.angle_gamma   90.00
#
_symmetry.space_group_name_H-M   'P 1'
#
loop_
_entity.id
_entity.type
_entity.pdbx_description
1 polymer ?
#
loop_
_entity_poly.entity_id
_entity_poly.type
_entity_poly.pdbx_seq_one_letter_code
_entity_poly.pdbx_strand_id
1 'polypeptide(L)'
;MAASFPQAAKTSFYALVSCCFQPPHTFEHTDAFTNTMQKRHQRHVISSGNALTSAILSNHQSPPRWVKDEFVEACMHCNVEFDLLKRKHHCRGCGLVYCDRCTSTFDRVVKFEFMEPVRLCTTCATMAKIENVFHEKYLPLLEDGDLFKKNGVLRKKHVFLQYVRAKNIFQYQKLNIETRACEGDIKAILLDEITDVREVDGNQDESNLGVILVVGSQEHKFDATTAIKKKQWIEAIASALRVRNAILATEREKRSEQLEIENEEIRKVSGILQLTEERRAIFHEDRMLRRAVIREQLRVKYNLATAAS
;
A
#
# COMPACT_ATOMS: atom_id res chain seq x y z
N MET A 1 33.28 24.30 -54.47
CA MET A 1 33.38 24.61 -53.03
C MET A 1 32.07 25.27 -52.62
N ALA A 2 31.41 24.77 -51.56
CA ALA A 2 30.45 25.40 -50.63
C ALA A 2 29.44 26.47 -51.15
N ALA A 3 28.17 26.57 -50.76
CA ALA A 3 27.34 25.85 -49.81
C ALA A 3 25.86 26.25 -50.04
N SER A 4 24.99 25.32 -49.66
CA SER A 4 23.64 25.37 -49.06
C SER A 4 22.86 26.69 -48.92
N PHE A 5 21.64 26.65 -49.48
CA PHE A 5 20.29 26.96 -48.94
C PHE A 5 19.99 28.24 -48.10
N PRO A 6 18.87 28.92 -48.42
CA PRO A 6 18.27 29.95 -47.59
C PRO A 6 17.17 29.44 -46.64
N GLN A 7 16.86 30.34 -45.73
CA GLN A 7 15.90 30.38 -44.62
C GLN A 7 14.42 30.44 -45.07
N ALA A 8 13.52 30.01 -44.17
CA ALA A 8 12.32 30.72 -43.69
C ALA A 8 10.98 29.94 -43.67
N ALA A 9 10.53 29.70 -42.42
CA ALA A 9 9.26 30.14 -41.80
C ALA A 9 7.87 29.65 -42.29
N LYS A 10 7.02 29.32 -41.30
CA LYS A 10 5.59 29.68 -41.07
C LYS A 10 5.12 29.00 -39.76
N THR A 11 4.80 29.69 -38.64
CA THR A 11 3.49 30.27 -38.22
C THR A 11 2.30 29.32 -38.53
N SER A 12 1.30 29.03 -37.67
CA SER A 12 0.55 29.89 -36.74
C SER A 12 -0.49 29.09 -35.91
N PHE A 13 -0.73 29.51 -34.67
CA PHE A 13 -2.00 29.77 -33.95
C PHE A 13 -3.22 28.79 -33.82
N TYR A 14 -3.62 28.61 -32.53
CA TYR A 14 -4.97 28.63 -31.90
C TYR A 14 -6.09 27.64 -32.27
N ALA A 15 -6.65 26.95 -31.26
CA ALA A 15 -7.94 27.35 -30.62
C ALA A 15 -8.36 26.41 -29.47
N LEU A 16 -8.77 27.01 -28.35
CA LEU A 16 -9.55 26.42 -27.26
C LEU A 16 -11.02 26.77 -27.48
N VAL A 17 -11.96 25.84 -27.27
CA VAL A 17 -13.33 26.15 -26.81
C VAL A 17 -13.86 25.00 -25.95
N SER A 18 -14.37 25.37 -24.77
CA SER A 18 -15.23 24.59 -23.87
C SER A 18 -16.68 25.07 -24.03
N CYS A 19 -17.67 24.17 -23.94
CA CYS A 19 -18.84 24.30 -23.06
C CYS A 19 -19.94 23.24 -23.36
N CYS A 20 -20.36 22.56 -22.28
CA CYS A 20 -21.71 22.19 -21.86
C CYS A 20 -22.74 21.62 -22.87
N PHE A 21 -23.30 20.43 -22.57
CA PHE A 21 -24.73 20.20 -22.25
C PHE A 21 -25.00 18.71 -21.88
N GLN A 22 -25.90 18.48 -20.93
CA GLN A 22 -26.26 17.19 -20.30
C GLN A 22 -27.45 16.46 -21.00
N PRO A 23 -27.82 15.23 -20.58
CA PRO A 23 -28.60 14.21 -21.34
C PRO A 23 -30.12 14.32 -21.00
N PRO A 24 -31.08 13.43 -21.41
CA PRO A 24 -31.11 11.94 -21.27
C PRO A 24 -31.75 11.18 -22.45
N HIS A 25 -31.68 9.84 -22.52
CA HIS A 25 -32.78 8.99 -23.00
C HIS A 25 -32.59 7.52 -22.59
N THR A 26 -33.68 6.98 -22.05
CA THR A 26 -33.98 5.64 -21.56
C THR A 26 -34.12 4.62 -22.67
N PHE A 27 -33.75 3.35 -22.42
CA PHE A 27 -34.51 2.21 -22.95
C PHE A 27 -34.34 0.98 -22.04
N GLU A 28 -35.46 0.58 -21.43
CA GLU A 28 -35.67 -0.74 -20.85
C GLU A 28 -36.01 -1.74 -21.96
N HIS A 29 -35.59 -3.00 -21.82
CA HIS A 29 -36.49 -4.10 -22.17
C HIS A 29 -36.18 -5.36 -21.34
N THR A 30 -37.26 -5.93 -20.86
CA THR A 30 -37.47 -7.21 -20.19
C THR A 30 -37.07 -8.39 -21.12
N ASP A 31 -36.73 -9.59 -20.66
CA ASP A 31 -37.63 -10.57 -20.06
C ASP A 31 -36.89 -11.69 -19.33
N ALA A 32 -37.56 -12.20 -18.29
CA ALA A 32 -37.22 -13.40 -17.55
C ALA A 32 -37.46 -14.69 -18.36
N PHE A 33 -36.62 -15.72 -18.14
CA PHE A 33 -37.10 -17.09 -18.18
C PHE A 33 -36.41 -17.96 -17.13
N THR A 34 -37.26 -18.56 -16.33
CA THR A 34 -37.06 -19.54 -15.27
C THR A 34 -36.45 -20.86 -15.77
N ASN A 35 -35.62 -21.54 -14.97
CA ASN A 35 -35.97 -22.86 -14.40
C ASN A 35 -34.86 -23.54 -13.57
N THR A 36 -35.20 -23.75 -12.28
CA THR A 36 -35.13 -25.00 -11.50
C THR A 36 -33.86 -25.88 -11.43
N MET A 37 -33.33 -25.94 -10.19
CA MET A 37 -33.06 -27.14 -9.36
C MET A 37 -32.50 -28.40 -10.05
N GLN A 38 -31.28 -28.79 -9.63
CA GLN A 38 -31.02 -30.17 -9.20
C GLN A 38 -29.86 -30.24 -8.20
N LYS A 39 -30.23 -30.44 -6.92
CA LYS A 39 -29.38 -31.01 -5.88
C LYS A 39 -28.99 -32.43 -6.31
N ARG A 40 -27.70 -32.75 -6.25
CA ARG A 40 -27.24 -34.14 -6.22
C ARG A 40 -26.27 -34.32 -5.05
N HIS A 41 -26.74 -35.08 -4.06
CA HIS A 41 -25.92 -35.68 -3.03
C HIS A 41 -24.91 -36.64 -3.67
N GLN A 42 -23.63 -36.49 -3.33
CA GLN A 42 -22.69 -37.61 -3.35
C GLN A 42 -21.87 -37.60 -2.06
N ARG A 43 -22.03 -38.68 -1.30
CA ARG A 43 -21.23 -39.00 -0.11
C ARG A 43 -19.90 -39.60 -0.55
N HIS A 44 -18.86 -39.18 0.17
CA HIS A 44 -17.50 -39.70 0.30
C HIS A 44 -17.21 -41.11 -0.23
N VAL A 45 -16.12 -41.20 -1.01
CA VAL A 45 -15.19 -42.34 -0.98
C VAL A 45 -13.81 -41.78 -0.63
N ILE A 46 -13.21 -42.35 0.41
CA ILE A 46 -11.89 -42.02 0.96
C ILE A 46 -10.84 -42.65 0.04
N SER A 47 -9.94 -41.85 -0.53
CA SER A 47 -8.67 -42.33 -1.09
C SER A 47 -7.53 -41.62 -0.38
N SER A 48 -6.84 -42.39 0.44
CA SER A 48 -5.68 -41.99 1.23
C SER A 48 -4.49 -41.62 0.32
N GLY A 49 -3.83 -40.50 0.65
CA GLY A 49 -2.57 -40.06 0.05
C GLY A 49 -2.68 -38.70 -0.63
N ASN A 50 -1.98 -37.70 -0.07
CA ASN A 50 -1.76 -36.33 -0.59
C ASN A 50 -2.78 -35.22 -0.26
N ALA A 51 -3.59 -35.36 0.79
CA ALA A 51 -4.51 -34.29 1.22
C ALA A 51 -3.88 -33.18 2.10
N LEU A 52 -2.65 -33.36 2.63
CA LEU A 52 -2.03 -32.40 3.55
C LEU A 52 -1.48 -31.16 2.85
N THR A 53 -1.09 -31.26 1.57
CA THR A 53 -0.52 -30.13 0.81
C THR A 53 -1.57 -29.26 0.14
N SER A 54 -2.76 -29.79 -0.16
CA SER A 54 -3.80 -29.05 -0.88
C SER A 54 -4.67 -28.16 0.02
N ALA A 55 -4.72 -28.42 1.34
CA ALA A 55 -5.57 -27.65 2.27
C ALA A 55 -4.93 -26.33 2.75
N ILE A 56 -3.68 -26.06 2.39
CA ILE A 56 -2.93 -24.84 2.75
C ILE A 56 -3.14 -23.71 1.71
N LEU A 57 -3.69 -24.02 0.52
CA LEU A 57 -3.52 -23.22 -0.71
C LEU A 57 -4.68 -22.27 -1.07
N SER A 58 -5.41 -21.68 -0.12
CA SER A 58 -6.51 -20.75 -0.48
C SER A 58 -6.23 -19.26 -0.29
N ASN A 59 -5.06 -18.87 0.26
CA ASN A 59 -4.81 -17.48 0.70
C ASN A 59 -3.38 -16.96 0.43
N HIS A 60 -2.63 -17.57 -0.50
CA HIS A 60 -1.33 -17.02 -0.93
C HIS A 60 -1.53 -15.83 -1.87
N GLN A 61 -0.61 -14.87 -1.81
CA GLN A 61 -0.65 -13.70 -2.69
C GLN A 61 -0.06 -14.05 -4.05
N SER A 62 -0.62 -13.50 -5.12
CA SER A 62 -0.02 -13.65 -6.45
C SER A 62 1.32 -12.91 -6.50
N PRO A 63 2.39 -13.52 -7.06
CA PRO A 63 3.65 -12.82 -7.30
C PRO A 63 3.44 -11.55 -8.14
N PRO A 64 4.28 -10.51 -7.96
CA PRO A 64 4.19 -9.28 -8.75
C PRO A 64 4.55 -9.53 -10.21
N ARG A 65 3.92 -8.78 -11.11
CA ARG A 65 4.30 -8.77 -12.53
C ARG A 65 5.65 -8.10 -12.70
N TRP A 66 6.47 -8.65 -13.59
CA TRP A 66 7.76 -8.07 -13.91
C TRP A 66 7.60 -6.84 -14.79
N VAL A 67 8.38 -5.80 -14.49
CA VAL A 67 8.53 -4.66 -15.37
C VAL A 67 9.28 -5.12 -16.62
N LYS A 68 8.78 -4.76 -17.80
CA LYS A 68 9.44 -5.11 -19.06
C LYS A 68 10.77 -4.37 -19.18
N ASP A 69 11.79 -5.08 -19.66
CA ASP A 69 13.14 -4.54 -19.79
C ASP A 69 13.21 -3.29 -20.69
N GLU A 70 12.35 -3.18 -21.69
CA GLU A 70 12.28 -2.05 -22.62
C GLU A 70 12.03 -0.70 -21.94
N PHE A 71 11.43 -0.68 -20.75
CA PHE A 71 11.11 0.55 -20.00
C PHE A 71 12.15 0.90 -18.93
N VAL A 72 13.24 0.15 -18.81
CA VAL A 72 14.21 0.34 -17.73
C VAL A 72 15.61 0.57 -18.29
N GLU A 73 16.13 1.77 -18.11
CA GLU A 73 17.49 2.14 -18.58
C GLU A 73 18.55 2.02 -17.50
N ALA A 74 18.16 2.09 -16.22
CA ALA A 74 19.06 2.02 -15.08
C ALA A 74 18.50 1.16 -13.94
N CYS A 75 19.38 0.65 -13.07
CA CYS A 75 19.01 -0.11 -11.89
C CYS A 75 18.08 0.69 -10.96
N MET A 76 16.93 0.11 -10.60
CA MET A 76 15.91 0.76 -9.76
C MET A 76 16.27 0.88 -8.26
N HIS A 77 17.56 0.79 -7.93
CA HIS A 77 18.06 1.02 -6.57
C HIS A 77 19.28 1.93 -6.57
N CYS A 78 20.31 1.61 -7.37
CA CYS A 78 21.56 2.39 -7.40
C CYS A 78 21.71 3.30 -8.63
N ASN A 79 20.72 3.36 -9.51
CA ASN A 79 20.70 4.18 -10.72
C ASN A 79 21.87 3.95 -11.69
N VAL A 80 22.59 2.82 -11.58
CA VAL A 80 23.61 2.45 -12.58
C VAL A 80 22.92 2.11 -13.90
N GLU A 81 23.32 2.76 -14.98
CA GLU A 81 22.80 2.50 -16.33
C GLU A 81 23.12 1.06 -16.76
N PHE A 82 22.20 0.45 -17.49
CA PHE A 82 22.43 -0.85 -18.12
C PHE A 82 23.12 -0.68 -19.47
N ASP A 83 23.99 -1.62 -19.80
CA ASP A 83 24.69 -1.67 -21.09
C ASP A 83 24.95 -3.13 -21.49
N LEU A 84 25.76 -3.37 -22.52
CA LEU A 84 26.06 -4.72 -23.00
C LEU A 84 26.77 -5.60 -21.96
N LEU A 85 27.44 -5.00 -20.96
CA LEU A 85 28.15 -5.72 -19.89
C LEU A 85 27.33 -5.78 -18.60
N LYS A 86 26.56 -4.72 -18.30
CA LYS A 86 25.65 -4.63 -17.15
C LYS A 86 24.26 -5.12 -17.52
N ARG A 87 23.99 -6.39 -17.23
CA ARG A 87 22.70 -7.04 -17.50
C ARG A 87 21.61 -6.66 -16.48
N LYS A 88 20.37 -6.74 -16.94
CA LYS A 88 19.14 -6.53 -16.16
C LYS A 88 18.76 -7.80 -15.40
N HIS A 89 18.29 -7.64 -14.16
CA HIS A 89 17.80 -8.74 -13.32
C HIS A 89 16.51 -8.36 -12.61
N HIS A 90 15.48 -9.22 -12.73
CA HIS A 90 14.24 -9.04 -11.99
C HIS A 90 14.32 -9.62 -10.59
N CYS A 91 13.89 -8.82 -9.61
CA CYS A 91 13.57 -9.31 -8.29
C CYS A 91 12.23 -10.07 -8.33
N ARG A 92 12.21 -11.31 -7.83
CA ARG A 92 10.97 -12.10 -7.78
C ARG A 92 9.98 -11.58 -6.71
N GLY A 93 10.48 -10.80 -5.74
CA GLY A 93 9.68 -10.24 -4.65
C GLY A 93 8.94 -8.95 -4.99
N CYS A 94 9.44 -8.11 -5.90
CA CYS A 94 8.78 -6.86 -6.29
C CYS A 94 8.55 -6.70 -7.81
N GLY A 95 9.15 -7.55 -8.64
CA GLY A 95 9.03 -7.48 -10.11
C GLY A 95 9.86 -6.37 -10.77
N LEU A 96 10.56 -5.55 -9.98
CA LEU A 96 11.41 -4.46 -10.45
C LEU A 96 12.77 -4.97 -10.98
N VAL A 97 13.46 -4.12 -11.72
CA VAL A 97 14.70 -4.44 -12.45
C VAL A 97 15.92 -3.81 -11.79
N TYR A 98 16.97 -4.61 -11.62
CA TYR A 98 18.18 -4.25 -10.89
C TYR A 98 19.45 -4.77 -11.58
N CYS A 99 20.60 -4.26 -11.17
CA CYS A 99 21.90 -4.88 -11.48
C CYS A 99 22.18 -6.08 -10.56
N ASP A 100 23.20 -6.87 -10.91
CA ASP A 100 23.54 -8.09 -10.16
C ASP A 100 23.90 -7.79 -8.69
N ARG A 101 24.66 -6.71 -8.44
CA ARG A 101 25.04 -6.27 -7.09
C ARG A 101 23.83 -6.00 -6.21
N CYS A 102 22.79 -5.36 -6.75
CA CYS A 102 21.57 -5.03 -6.00
C CYS A 102 20.62 -6.22 -5.84
N THR A 103 20.91 -7.35 -6.49
CA THR A 103 20.13 -8.60 -6.41
C THR A 103 21.00 -9.83 -6.16
N SER A 104 22.04 -9.66 -5.33
CA SER A 104 23.00 -10.72 -5.02
C SER A 104 22.47 -11.78 -4.04
N THR A 105 21.30 -11.53 -3.43
CA THR A 105 20.69 -12.42 -2.43
C THR A 105 19.61 -13.29 -3.05
N PHE A 106 19.59 -14.56 -2.63
CA PHE A 106 18.57 -15.54 -3.00
C PHE A 106 17.91 -16.06 -1.72
N ASP A 107 16.60 -15.96 -1.65
CA ASP A 107 15.82 -16.43 -0.50
C ASP A 107 14.42 -16.85 -0.96
N ARG A 108 13.74 -17.63 -0.12
CA ARG A 108 12.36 -18.06 -0.34
C ARG A 108 11.41 -16.88 -0.14
N VAL A 109 10.24 -16.92 -0.76
CA VAL A 109 9.17 -15.94 -0.52
C VAL A 109 7.86 -16.70 -0.33
N VAL A 110 7.63 -17.13 0.90
CA VAL A 110 6.56 -18.08 1.25
C VAL A 110 5.17 -17.50 0.95
N LYS A 111 4.98 -16.18 1.11
CA LYS A 111 3.72 -15.51 0.78
C LYS A 111 3.32 -15.61 -0.70
N PHE A 112 4.30 -15.86 -1.58
CA PHE A 112 4.14 -16.04 -3.03
C PHE A 112 4.37 -17.50 -3.48
N GLU A 113 4.45 -18.44 -2.54
CA GLU A 113 4.70 -19.86 -2.79
C GLU A 113 6.06 -20.17 -3.44
N PHE A 114 7.01 -19.23 -3.40
CA PHE A 114 8.39 -19.49 -3.79
C PHE A 114 9.10 -20.23 -2.66
N MET A 115 8.92 -21.56 -2.64
CA MET A 115 9.52 -22.46 -1.64
C MET A 115 10.99 -22.78 -1.92
N GLU A 116 11.46 -22.51 -3.14
CA GLU A 116 12.88 -22.53 -3.48
C GLU A 116 13.47 -21.11 -3.47
N PRO A 117 14.77 -20.93 -3.12
CA PRO A 117 15.40 -19.63 -3.14
C PRO A 117 15.32 -18.95 -4.51
N VAL A 118 14.71 -17.77 -4.54
CA VAL A 118 14.59 -16.93 -5.74
C VAL A 118 15.42 -15.66 -5.58
N ARG A 119 15.84 -15.08 -6.70
CA ARG A 119 16.61 -13.83 -6.69
C ARG A 119 15.77 -12.67 -6.15
N LEU A 120 16.30 -11.97 -5.15
CA LEU A 120 15.65 -10.82 -4.52
C LEU A 120 16.55 -9.60 -4.53
N CYS A 121 15.96 -8.41 -4.62
CA CYS A 121 16.67 -7.19 -4.30
C CYS A 121 16.90 -7.10 -2.77
N THR A 122 17.86 -6.27 -2.36
CA THR A 122 18.22 -6.12 -0.94
C THR A 122 17.01 -5.88 -0.03
N THR A 123 16.09 -4.99 -0.43
CA THR A 123 14.86 -4.69 0.35
C THR A 123 13.95 -5.91 0.46
N CYS A 124 13.69 -6.61 -0.65
CA CYS A 124 12.85 -7.80 -0.65
C CYS A 124 13.49 -8.95 0.13
N ALA A 125 14.81 -9.11 0.09
CA ALA A 125 15.52 -10.12 0.85
C ALA A 125 15.37 -9.89 2.37
N THR A 126 15.50 -8.64 2.83
CA THR A 126 15.26 -8.28 4.24
C THR A 126 13.82 -8.55 4.65
N MET A 127 12.85 -8.16 3.82
CA MET A 127 11.44 -8.41 4.09
C MET A 127 11.11 -9.91 4.13
N ALA A 128 11.63 -10.68 3.17
CA ALA A 128 11.42 -12.13 3.10
C ALA A 128 11.87 -12.83 4.37
N LYS A 129 13.00 -12.42 4.98
CA LYS A 129 13.45 -13.00 6.26
C LYS A 129 12.43 -12.80 7.39
N ILE A 130 11.81 -11.64 7.47
CA ILE A 130 10.80 -11.32 8.51
C ILE A 130 9.50 -12.07 8.21
N GLU A 131 9.05 -12.03 6.96
CA GLU A 131 7.78 -12.63 6.53
C GLU A 131 7.82 -14.16 6.56
N ASN A 132 8.91 -14.80 6.10
CA ASN A 132 9.01 -16.26 6.05
C ASN A 132 8.86 -16.87 7.45
N VAL A 133 9.48 -16.26 8.48
CA VAL A 133 9.31 -16.70 9.87
C VAL A 133 7.84 -16.63 10.31
N PHE A 134 7.15 -15.55 9.97
CA PHE A 134 5.73 -15.41 10.27
C PHE A 134 4.88 -16.43 9.53
N HIS A 135 5.03 -16.54 8.21
CA HIS A 135 4.21 -17.41 7.37
C HIS A 135 4.40 -18.89 7.68
N GLU A 136 5.62 -19.33 7.98
CA GLU A 136 5.91 -20.76 8.23
C GLU A 136 5.56 -21.17 9.66
N LYS A 137 5.89 -20.34 10.66
CA LYS A 137 5.78 -20.74 12.08
C LYS A 137 4.51 -20.25 12.76
N TYR A 138 4.12 -19.00 12.52
CA TYR A 138 3.13 -18.32 13.36
C TYR A 138 1.77 -18.19 12.70
N LEU A 139 1.71 -18.02 11.37
CA LEU A 139 0.47 -17.89 10.64
C LEU A 139 -0.44 -19.13 10.79
N PRO A 140 0.04 -20.38 10.65
CA PRO A 140 -0.82 -21.55 10.87
C PRO A 140 -1.38 -21.61 12.29
N LEU A 141 -0.56 -21.28 13.30
CA LEU A 141 -1.00 -21.25 14.70
C LEU A 141 -2.13 -20.23 14.94
N LEU A 142 -2.01 -19.03 14.35
CA LEU A 142 -3.03 -17.99 14.49
C LEU A 142 -4.30 -18.32 13.69
N GLU A 143 -4.15 -18.90 12.49
CA GLU A 143 -5.28 -19.32 11.63
C GLU A 143 -5.98 -20.57 12.18
N ASP A 144 -5.30 -21.48 12.86
CA ASP A 144 -5.95 -22.63 13.51
C ASP A 144 -6.82 -22.19 14.70
N GLY A 145 -6.41 -21.11 15.38
CA GLY A 145 -7.10 -20.55 16.52
C GLY A 145 -6.95 -21.37 17.80
N ASP A 146 -7.35 -20.78 18.93
CA ASP A 146 -7.26 -21.43 20.24
C ASP A 146 -8.36 -21.01 21.21
N LEU A 147 -8.52 -21.84 22.25
CA LEU A 147 -9.42 -21.58 23.37
C LEU A 147 -8.75 -20.66 24.39
N PHE A 148 -9.45 -19.59 24.76
CA PHE A 148 -9.07 -18.66 25.82
C PHE A 148 -10.21 -18.45 26.81
N LYS A 149 -9.88 -17.99 28.01
CA LYS A 149 -10.85 -17.44 28.97
C LYS A 149 -10.82 -15.92 28.89
N LYS A 150 -11.97 -15.28 28.77
CA LYS A 150 -12.10 -13.82 28.75
C LYS A 150 -12.98 -13.37 29.90
N ASN A 151 -12.53 -12.37 30.66
CA ASN A 151 -13.31 -11.76 31.72
C ASN A 151 -14.48 -11.00 31.09
N GLY A 152 -15.71 -11.47 31.31
CA GLY A 152 -16.92 -10.69 31.05
C GLY A 152 -17.27 -9.81 32.25
N VAL A 153 -18.32 -8.99 32.11
CA VAL A 153 -18.80 -8.07 33.16
C VAL A 153 -19.14 -8.81 34.46
N LEU A 154 -19.68 -10.03 34.37
CA LEU A 154 -20.15 -10.80 35.54
C LEU A 154 -19.43 -12.13 35.76
N ARG A 155 -18.90 -12.76 34.71
CA ARG A 155 -18.28 -14.10 34.77
C ARG A 155 -17.20 -14.25 33.71
N LYS A 156 -16.18 -15.07 34.00
CA LYS A 156 -15.21 -15.54 32.99
C LYS A 156 -15.94 -16.43 31.98
N LYS A 157 -15.73 -16.19 30.68
CA LYS A 157 -16.33 -16.95 29.58
C LYS A 157 -15.24 -17.60 28.74
N HIS A 158 -15.53 -18.77 28.19
CA HIS A 158 -14.66 -19.41 27.21
C HIS A 158 -14.92 -18.79 25.84
N VAL A 159 -13.85 -18.42 25.14
CA VAL A 159 -13.90 -17.84 23.80
C VAL A 159 -12.92 -18.57 22.90
N PHE A 160 -13.31 -18.75 21.65
CA PHE A 160 -12.41 -19.21 20.61
C PHE A 160 -11.87 -17.98 19.87
N LEU A 161 -10.54 -17.82 19.83
CA LEU A 161 -9.84 -16.70 19.19
C LEU A 161 -9.07 -17.23 17.99
N GLN A 162 -9.19 -16.56 16.84
CA GLN A 162 -8.57 -16.97 15.58
C GLN A 162 -8.22 -15.73 14.75
N TYR A 163 -7.11 -15.79 14.02
CA TYR A 163 -6.75 -14.78 13.03
C TYR A 163 -7.34 -15.13 11.67
N VAL A 164 -8.04 -14.17 11.07
CA VAL A 164 -8.60 -14.29 9.72
C VAL A 164 -7.78 -13.44 8.77
N ARG A 165 -6.78 -14.05 8.13
CA ARG A 165 -5.84 -13.40 7.22
C ARG A 165 -6.53 -12.57 6.14
N ALA A 166 -7.57 -13.12 5.48
CA ALA A 166 -8.27 -12.44 4.40
C ALA A 166 -8.92 -11.10 4.81
N LYS A 167 -9.22 -10.94 6.11
CA LYS A 167 -9.84 -9.73 6.67
C LYS A 167 -8.86 -8.92 7.52
N ASN A 168 -7.65 -9.41 7.77
CA ASN A 168 -6.68 -8.80 8.67
C ASN A 168 -7.24 -8.55 10.09
N ILE A 169 -8.05 -9.48 10.62
CA ILE A 169 -8.68 -9.37 11.95
C ILE A 169 -8.37 -10.57 12.83
N PHE A 170 -8.23 -10.31 14.13
CA PHE A 170 -8.43 -11.31 15.17
C PHE A 170 -9.91 -11.35 15.53
N GLN A 171 -10.57 -12.45 15.18
CA GLN A 171 -11.96 -12.67 15.56
C GLN A 171 -12.04 -13.56 16.79
N TYR A 172 -12.98 -13.28 17.67
CA TYR A 172 -13.29 -14.17 18.78
C TYR A 172 -14.79 -14.23 19.08
N GLN A 173 -15.23 -15.42 19.49
CA GLN A 173 -16.62 -15.71 19.78
C GLN A 173 -16.73 -16.58 21.02
N LYS A 174 -17.85 -16.50 21.75
CA LYS A 174 -18.09 -17.36 22.92
C LYS A 174 -18.14 -18.82 22.45
N LEU A 175 -17.44 -19.70 23.16
CA LEU A 175 -17.46 -21.14 22.92
C LEU A 175 -18.12 -21.84 24.11
N ASN A 176 -19.10 -22.68 23.80
CA ASN A 176 -19.64 -23.62 24.78
C ASN A 176 -18.76 -24.87 24.78
N ILE A 177 -18.16 -25.20 25.93
CA ILE A 177 -17.20 -26.32 26.02
C ILE A 177 -17.91 -27.66 25.80
N GLU A 178 -19.12 -27.82 26.32
CA GLU A 178 -19.84 -29.09 26.31
C GLU A 178 -20.29 -29.45 24.89
N THR A 179 -20.88 -28.48 24.18
CA THR A 179 -21.38 -28.68 22.82
C THR A 179 -20.32 -28.43 21.74
N ARG A 180 -19.19 -27.82 22.12
CA ARG A 180 -18.15 -27.29 21.21
C ARG A 180 -18.70 -26.32 20.15
N ALA A 181 -19.86 -25.74 20.41
CA ALA A 181 -20.52 -24.80 19.52
C ALA A 181 -20.13 -23.36 19.88
N CYS A 182 -19.87 -22.55 18.85
CA CYS A 182 -19.71 -21.10 19.02
C CYS A 182 -21.09 -20.43 19.11
N GLU A 183 -21.25 -19.51 20.06
CA GLU A 183 -22.52 -18.86 20.39
C GLU A 183 -22.38 -17.32 20.41
N GLY A 184 -23.46 -16.61 20.08
CA GLY A 184 -23.54 -15.15 20.20
C GLY A 184 -22.74 -14.40 19.13
N ASP A 185 -22.46 -13.13 19.38
CA ASP A 185 -21.84 -12.25 18.39
C ASP A 185 -20.36 -12.52 18.20
N ILE A 186 -19.91 -12.44 16.94
CA ILE A 186 -18.50 -12.46 16.58
C ILE A 186 -17.93 -11.08 16.85
N LYS A 187 -16.89 -11.02 17.67
CA LYS A 187 -16.13 -9.80 17.94
C LYS A 187 -14.86 -9.83 17.11
N ALA A 188 -14.43 -8.66 16.63
CA ALA A 188 -13.23 -8.51 15.82
C ALA A 188 -12.33 -7.44 16.41
N ILE A 189 -11.01 -7.65 16.26
CA ILE A 189 -9.96 -6.69 16.56
C ILE A 189 -9.10 -6.62 15.29
N LEU A 190 -8.98 -5.44 14.69
CA LEU A 190 -8.15 -5.25 13.50
C LEU A 190 -6.67 -5.36 13.88
N LEU A 191 -5.87 -6.11 13.11
CA LEU A 191 -4.42 -6.19 13.36
C LEU A 191 -3.77 -4.80 13.32
N ASP A 192 -4.28 -3.92 12.46
CA ASP A 192 -3.77 -2.55 12.28
C ASP A 192 -4.06 -1.62 13.47
N GLU A 193 -5.04 -1.97 14.30
CA GLU A 193 -5.38 -1.20 15.51
C GLU A 193 -4.60 -1.69 16.74
N ILE A 194 -3.98 -2.87 16.67
CA ILE A 194 -3.18 -3.41 17.76
C ILE A 194 -1.83 -2.69 17.77
N THR A 195 -1.56 -1.95 18.84
CA THR A 195 -0.30 -1.23 19.02
C THR A 195 0.75 -2.07 19.74
N ASP A 196 0.31 -2.98 20.62
CA ASP A 196 1.20 -3.79 21.45
C ASP A 196 0.54 -5.09 21.92
N VAL A 197 1.38 -6.07 22.26
CA VAL A 197 0.98 -7.34 22.90
C VAL A 197 1.82 -7.60 24.13
N ARG A 198 1.18 -7.69 25.29
CA ARG A 198 1.84 -7.85 26.59
C ARG A 198 1.39 -9.12 27.29
N GLU A 199 2.25 -9.67 28.13
CA GLU A 199 1.81 -10.57 29.18
C GLU A 199 1.28 -9.77 30.37
N VAL A 200 0.37 -10.36 31.13
CA VAL A 200 0.04 -9.84 32.46
C VAL A 200 1.26 -10.12 33.35
N ASP A 201 1.75 -9.13 34.09
CA ASP A 201 2.73 -9.38 35.17
C ASP A 201 1.95 -9.73 36.44
N GLY A 202 2.23 -10.91 37.01
CA GLY A 202 1.42 -11.46 38.09
C GLY A 202 1.75 -10.82 39.44
N ASN A 203 0.73 -10.28 40.10
CA ASN A 203 0.67 -10.33 41.57
C ASN A 203 0.41 -11.80 41.97
N GLN A 204 1.06 -12.22 43.06
CA GLN A 204 1.53 -13.60 43.34
C GLN A 204 0.50 -14.76 43.40
N ASP A 205 -0.80 -14.56 43.14
CA ASP A 205 -1.85 -15.57 43.45
C ASP A 205 -2.81 -15.98 42.31
N GLU A 206 -2.78 -15.37 41.12
CA GLU A 206 -3.51 -15.90 39.95
C GLU A 206 -2.52 -16.51 38.95
N SER A 207 -2.76 -17.76 38.52
CA SER A 207 -2.02 -18.42 37.45
C SER A 207 -1.88 -17.49 36.24
N ASN A 208 -0.69 -16.91 36.06
CA ASN A 208 -0.45 -15.75 35.22
C ASN A 208 -0.38 -16.11 33.72
N LEU A 209 -1.54 -16.44 33.14
CA LEU A 209 -1.70 -16.95 31.78
C LEU A 209 -2.31 -15.91 30.81
N GLY A 210 -2.39 -14.65 31.21
CA GLY A 210 -3.03 -13.59 30.43
C GLY A 210 -2.17 -13.07 29.27
N VAL A 211 -2.78 -13.00 28.09
CA VAL A 211 -2.32 -12.29 26.89
C VAL A 211 -3.17 -11.03 26.76
N ILE A 212 -2.53 -9.85 26.69
CA ILE A 212 -3.20 -8.56 26.51
C ILE A 212 -2.88 -8.03 25.12
N LEU A 213 -3.93 -7.74 24.34
CA LEU A 213 -3.83 -6.95 23.11
C LEU A 213 -4.18 -5.50 23.43
N VAL A 214 -3.27 -4.57 23.16
CA VAL A 214 -3.50 -3.13 23.35
C VAL A 214 -4.02 -2.55 22.03
N VAL A 215 -5.19 -1.92 22.09
CA VAL A 215 -5.89 -1.35 20.93
C VAL A 215 -6.26 0.09 21.26
N GLY A 216 -5.40 1.04 20.88
CA GLY A 216 -5.53 2.44 21.28
C GLY A 216 -5.54 2.59 22.82
N SER A 217 -6.67 3.00 23.38
CA SER A 217 -6.90 3.11 24.84
C SER A 217 -7.54 1.88 25.47
N GLN A 218 -7.90 0.87 24.68
CA GLN A 218 -8.56 -0.35 25.14
C GLN A 218 -7.56 -1.49 25.30
N GLU A 219 -7.81 -2.35 26.30
CA GLU A 219 -7.04 -3.57 26.51
C GLU A 219 -7.95 -4.80 26.39
N HIS A 220 -7.58 -5.73 25.53
CA HIS A 220 -8.26 -7.01 25.38
C HIS A 220 -7.43 -8.11 26.03
N LYS A 221 -7.77 -8.44 27.29
CA LYS A 221 -7.19 -9.58 28.01
C LYS A 221 -7.82 -10.92 27.59
N PHE A 222 -6.99 -11.93 27.37
CA PHE A 222 -7.32 -13.31 27.06
C PHE A 222 -6.42 -14.25 27.87
N ASP A 223 -7.00 -15.06 28.76
CA ASP A 223 -6.23 -16.00 29.57
C ASP A 223 -6.11 -17.33 28.81
N ALA A 224 -4.86 -17.70 28.49
CA ALA A 224 -4.55 -18.95 27.81
C ALA A 224 -4.80 -20.17 28.73
N THR A 225 -4.96 -21.35 28.14
CA THR A 225 -5.11 -22.59 28.92
C THR A 225 -3.80 -23.07 29.55
N THR A 226 -2.65 -22.72 28.94
CA THR A 226 -1.32 -23.12 29.42
C THR A 226 -0.30 -21.99 29.20
N ALA A 227 0.80 -22.01 29.95
CA ALA A 227 1.89 -21.04 29.79
C ALA A 227 2.57 -21.15 28.41
N ILE A 228 2.63 -22.36 27.85
CA ILE A 228 3.16 -22.61 26.51
C ILE A 228 2.30 -21.90 25.47
N LYS A 229 0.98 -22.07 25.53
CA LYS A 229 0.06 -21.38 24.60
C LYS A 229 0.13 -19.86 24.76
N LYS A 230 0.22 -19.35 26.00
CA LYS A 230 0.43 -17.92 26.26
C LYS A 230 1.65 -17.41 25.47
N LYS A 231 2.81 -18.05 25.68
CA LYS A 231 4.06 -17.66 25.03
C LYS A 231 3.97 -17.75 23.51
N GLN A 232 3.44 -18.85 22.97
CA GLN A 232 3.30 -19.05 21.53
C GLN A 232 2.42 -17.96 20.88
N TRP A 233 1.29 -17.61 21.49
CA TRP A 233 0.39 -16.59 20.97
C TRP A 233 1.00 -15.18 21.05
N ILE A 234 1.67 -14.84 22.15
CA ILE A 234 2.39 -13.57 22.26
C ILE A 234 3.45 -13.45 21.16
N GLU A 235 4.30 -14.47 21.00
CA GLU A 235 5.34 -14.49 19.96
C GLU A 235 4.75 -14.39 18.55
N ALA A 236 3.64 -15.09 18.30
CA ALA A 236 2.95 -15.10 17.02
C ALA A 236 2.33 -13.75 16.68
N ILE A 237 1.59 -13.14 17.60
CA ILE A 237 1.00 -11.81 17.44
C ILE A 237 2.09 -10.75 17.29
N ALA A 238 3.14 -10.81 18.12
CA ALA A 238 4.29 -9.91 17.98
C ALA A 238 4.97 -10.07 16.60
N SER A 239 5.03 -11.29 16.07
CA SER A 239 5.53 -11.52 14.71
C SER A 239 4.64 -10.93 13.63
N ALA A 240 3.31 -11.03 13.78
CA ALA A 240 2.37 -10.38 12.87
C ALA A 240 2.55 -8.85 12.88
N LEU A 241 2.68 -8.25 14.07
CA LEU A 241 2.94 -6.81 14.23
C LEU A 241 4.28 -6.39 13.63
N ARG A 242 5.35 -7.18 13.79
CA ARG A 242 6.65 -6.91 13.16
C ARG A 242 6.55 -6.88 11.63
N VAL A 243 5.89 -7.87 11.03
CA VAL A 243 5.67 -7.89 9.57
C VAL A 243 4.87 -6.67 9.14
N ARG A 244 3.77 -6.35 9.84
CA ARG A 244 2.93 -5.20 9.49
C ARG A 244 3.68 -3.88 9.61
N ASN A 245 4.42 -3.67 10.68
CA ASN A 245 5.23 -2.47 10.89
C ASN A 245 6.33 -2.32 9.84
N ALA A 246 6.96 -3.43 9.42
CA ALA A 246 7.93 -3.41 8.34
C ALA A 246 7.30 -2.98 7.00
N ILE A 247 6.12 -3.50 6.67
CA ILE A 247 5.36 -3.11 5.46
C ILE A 247 5.01 -1.61 5.52
N LEU A 248 4.45 -1.15 6.64
CA LEU A 248 4.10 0.25 6.83
C LEU A 248 5.31 1.18 6.73
N ALA A 249 6.47 0.77 7.24
CA ALA A 249 7.71 1.53 7.11
C ALA A 249 8.11 1.71 5.64
N THR A 250 8.08 0.63 4.85
CA THR A 250 8.36 0.70 3.40
C THR A 250 7.34 1.56 2.65
N GLU A 251 6.06 1.51 3.00
CA GLU A 251 5.02 2.37 2.40
C GLU A 251 5.25 3.85 2.73
N ARG A 252 5.62 4.17 3.97
CA ARG A 252 5.94 5.54 4.38
C ARG A 252 7.15 6.10 3.65
N GLU A 253 8.21 5.29 3.49
CA GLU A 253 9.42 5.67 2.76
C GLU A 253 9.09 6.03 1.31
N LYS A 254 8.39 5.14 0.59
CA LYS A 254 7.94 5.40 -0.79
C LYS A 254 7.06 6.65 -0.90
N ARG A 255 6.16 6.86 0.07
CA ARG A 255 5.31 8.05 0.10
C ARG A 255 6.13 9.32 0.34
N SER A 256 7.16 9.26 1.19
CA SER A 256 8.07 10.39 1.42
C SER A 256 8.83 10.77 0.15
N GLU A 257 9.39 9.78 -0.55
CA GLU A 257 10.08 10.00 -1.83
C GLU A 257 9.15 10.64 -2.87
N GLN A 258 7.91 10.15 -2.98
CA GLN A 258 6.92 10.72 -3.90
C GLN A 258 6.60 12.19 -3.57
N LEU A 259 6.44 12.51 -2.28
CA LEU A 259 6.18 13.88 -1.83
C LEU A 259 7.35 14.81 -2.09
N GLU A 260 8.59 14.33 -1.99
CA GLU A 260 9.78 15.13 -2.32
C GLU A 260 9.82 15.50 -3.80
N ILE A 261 9.48 14.55 -4.68
CA ILE A 261 9.38 14.80 -6.13
C ILE A 261 8.29 15.85 -6.41
N GLU A 262 7.10 15.67 -5.85
CA GLU A 262 5.98 16.60 -6.03
C GLU A 262 6.32 18.01 -5.52
N ASN A 263 6.94 18.11 -4.34
CA ASN A 263 7.37 19.38 -3.77
C ASN A 263 8.40 20.09 -4.67
N GLU A 264 9.32 19.33 -5.29
CA GLU A 264 10.31 19.89 -6.21
C GLU A 264 9.66 20.38 -7.51
N GLU A 265 8.68 19.67 -8.04
CA GLU A 265 7.89 20.12 -9.19
C GLU A 265 7.11 21.40 -8.87
N ILE A 266 6.48 21.46 -7.70
CA ILE A 266 5.76 22.66 -7.23
C ILE A 266 6.72 23.86 -7.15
N ARG A 267 7.93 23.68 -6.61
CA ARG A 267 8.95 24.76 -6.56
C ARG A 267 9.32 25.26 -7.95
N LYS A 268 9.53 24.36 -8.92
CA LYS A 268 9.85 24.72 -10.31
C LYS A 268 8.71 25.51 -10.95
N VAL A 269 7.48 25.04 -10.81
CA VAL A 269 6.29 25.72 -11.36
C VAL A 269 6.10 27.08 -10.70
N SER A 270 6.26 27.18 -9.38
CA SER A 270 6.17 28.45 -8.65
C SER A 270 7.22 29.45 -9.12
N GLY A 271 8.47 29.01 -9.35
CA GLY A 271 9.53 29.86 -9.88
C GLY A 271 9.23 30.39 -11.28
N ILE A 272 8.70 29.53 -12.16
CA ILE A 272 8.29 29.94 -13.52
C ILE A 272 7.13 30.95 -13.47
N LEU A 273 6.17 30.75 -12.56
CA LEU A 273 5.05 31.66 -12.39
C LEU A 273 5.52 33.04 -11.93
N GLN A 274 6.41 33.10 -10.92
CA GLN A 274 6.96 34.36 -10.42
C GLN A 274 7.72 35.13 -11.52
N LEU A 275 8.58 34.44 -12.30
CA LEU A 275 9.27 35.06 -13.43
C LEU A 275 8.29 35.61 -14.49
N THR A 276 7.16 34.92 -14.68
CA THR A 276 6.11 35.36 -15.61
C THR A 276 5.39 36.60 -15.09
N GLU A 277 5.12 36.67 -13.77
CA GLU A 277 4.52 37.83 -13.12
C GLU A 277 5.44 39.05 -13.16
N GLU A 278 6.72 38.88 -12.83
CA GLU A 278 7.73 39.93 -12.93
C GLU A 278 7.83 40.48 -14.36
N ARG A 279 7.87 39.59 -15.37
CA ARG A 279 7.88 40.01 -16.78
C ARG A 279 6.62 40.78 -17.17
N ARG A 280 5.44 40.37 -16.67
CA ARG A 280 4.17 41.09 -16.91
C ARG A 280 4.19 42.47 -16.25
N ALA A 281 4.73 42.60 -15.04
CA ALA A 281 4.86 43.86 -14.32
C ALA A 281 5.80 44.83 -15.06
N ILE A 282 6.99 44.36 -15.47
CA ILE A 282 7.95 45.15 -16.24
C ILE A 282 7.32 45.66 -17.54
N PHE A 283 6.64 44.77 -18.29
CA PHE A 283 5.98 45.16 -19.53
C PHE A 283 4.83 46.18 -19.31
N HIS A 284 4.12 46.06 -18.20
CA HIS A 284 3.09 47.03 -17.80
C HIS A 284 3.70 48.40 -17.49
N GLU A 285 4.77 48.44 -16.70
CA GLU A 285 5.48 49.68 -16.34
C GLU A 285 6.06 50.38 -17.57
N ASP A 286 6.77 49.65 -18.43
CA ASP A 286 7.36 50.14 -19.67
C ASP A 286 6.29 50.71 -20.63
N ARG A 287 5.11 50.06 -20.71
CA ARG A 287 3.96 50.59 -21.45
C ARG A 287 3.44 51.90 -20.85
N MET A 288 3.37 52.01 -19.52
CA MET A 288 2.92 53.23 -18.84
C MET A 288 3.90 54.39 -19.03
N LEU A 289 5.20 54.12 -18.94
CA LEU A 289 6.27 55.08 -19.21
C LEU A 289 6.21 55.60 -20.64
N ARG A 290 6.11 54.72 -21.66
CA ARG A 290 5.96 55.15 -23.06
C ARG A 290 4.74 56.04 -23.28
N ARG A 291 3.60 55.70 -22.67
CA ARG A 291 2.39 56.55 -22.73
C ARG A 291 2.60 57.89 -22.04
N ALA A 292 3.31 57.95 -20.92
CA ALA A 292 3.66 59.19 -20.24
C ALA A 292 4.55 60.09 -21.11
N VAL A 293 5.59 59.51 -21.71
CA VAL A 293 6.50 60.22 -22.63
C VAL A 293 5.75 60.79 -23.82
N ILE A 294 4.88 60.00 -24.48
CA ILE A 294 4.06 60.47 -25.61
C ILE A 294 3.15 61.62 -25.17
N ARG A 295 2.50 61.52 -24.01
CA ARG A 295 1.66 62.60 -23.47
C ARG A 295 2.46 63.88 -23.27
N GLU A 296 3.68 63.79 -22.75
CA GLU A 296 4.54 64.94 -22.53
C GLU A 296 5.03 65.56 -23.84
N GLN A 297 5.43 64.74 -24.82
CA GLN A 297 5.78 65.22 -26.17
C GLN A 297 4.62 65.98 -26.83
N LEU A 298 3.39 65.47 -26.69
CA LEU A 298 2.20 66.15 -27.22
C LEU A 298 1.93 67.47 -26.47
N ARG A 299 2.13 67.53 -25.15
CA ARG A 299 2.00 68.77 -24.37
C ARG A 299 2.96 69.85 -24.88
N VAL A 300 4.24 69.49 -25.05
CA VAL A 300 5.27 70.39 -25.59
C VAL A 300 4.92 70.85 -27.00
N LYS A 301 4.51 69.92 -27.88
CA LYS A 301 4.16 70.24 -29.27
C LYS A 301 3.01 71.25 -29.39
N TYR A 302 2.03 71.20 -28.49
CA TYR A 302 0.83 72.03 -28.53
C TYR A 302 0.80 73.15 -27.47
N ASN A 303 1.91 73.41 -26.77
CA ASN A 303 2.00 74.40 -25.67
C ASN A 303 0.87 74.29 -24.64
N LEU A 304 0.51 73.06 -24.27
CA LEU A 304 -0.51 72.81 -23.26
C LEU A 304 0.11 73.00 -21.86
N ALA A 305 -0.53 73.82 -21.02
CA ALA A 305 -0.10 74.00 -19.64
C ALA A 305 -0.09 72.67 -18.88
N THR A 306 0.93 72.44 -18.07
CA THR A 306 0.96 71.32 -17.13
C THR A 306 -0.22 71.48 -16.20
N ALA A 307 -1.14 70.51 -16.18
CA ALA A 307 -2.18 70.48 -15.17
C ALA A 307 -1.49 70.41 -13.80
N ALA A 308 -1.56 71.51 -13.04
CA ALA A 308 -1.13 71.55 -11.67
C ALA A 308 -1.97 70.54 -10.89
N SER A 309 -1.28 69.57 -10.27
CA SER A 309 -1.83 68.71 -9.22
C SER A 309 -2.17 69.53 -7.99
#